data_AF-G0QPG6-F1
#
_entry.id   AF-G0QPG6-F1
#
_cell.length_a   1.000
_cell.length_b   1.000
_cell.length_c   1.000
_cell.angle_alpha   90.00
_cell.angle_beta   90.00
_cell.angle_gamma   90.00
#
_symmetry.space_group_name_H-M   'P 1'
#
loop_
_entity.id
_entity.type
_entity.pdbx_description
1 polymer ?
#
loop_
_entity_poly.entity_id
_entity_poly.type
_entity_poly.pdbx_seq_one_letter_code
_entity_poly.pdbx_strand_id
1 'polypeptide(L)'
;TSINIMEDEYFGEDNQKKENDRNKFINPETINRLRDHQVTFNLGIFLEFFWYHILFYVFLGPLVNLIYLKRLNLMGNLGFFGNSFDFYFQTFFYINNMVNISLYFLTTNQNVYFLEILFTIFIIILRCYIIAAKYATLHEDKIQLYKNYYIERQYRILDFYLKNWAQQNYQTIYRETYNSIQRGEIDQALFYISFFVDPNNQIQTEIEQMNNELSKQHKYTSSKFQSNSYNQVQNGKMFYGYGIIGYIIQQYKKTQIYSKSIPYLCIILALVRSSIPIAFRYLYQKNINLCNYEVIQLAMLFFNTFLGYSISFVFLFNFIRDLKLKLFCQLQCQLMLQVKKEHKAEKKCLPTIDITNPYSLKSWSILRRILLDYGKSYFLRLQSYLSFYLFYILFNLILVFLWVTNLYQLNLIYPFICFYELTVTFSILLYMLFLGALINEKFEKFDIILGDHQIIFKDILRMEEIYSDNENQGKISNFVFKKSIFKIKQYVNDNNILFKEHLNSLLDGIESCKLELQQDSINQPLTFFGIKITLPLFQSIVAGLTTAFVALAQVYLQIHQQKNSPL
;
A
#
# COMPACT_ATOMS: atom_id res chain seq x y z
N THR A 1 -9.28 40.14 26.62
CA THR A 1 -7.81 39.92 26.66
C THR A 1 -7.42 38.44 26.75
N SER A 2 -8.26 37.53 27.24
CA SER A 2 -7.98 36.07 27.24
C SER A 2 -8.27 35.34 25.93
N ILE A 3 -9.12 35.89 25.05
CA ILE A 3 -9.46 35.26 23.76
C ILE A 3 -8.28 35.34 22.77
N ASN A 4 -7.54 36.46 22.75
CA ASN A 4 -6.34 36.58 21.92
C ASN A 4 -5.16 35.71 22.39
N ILE A 5 -5.10 35.31 23.67
CA ILE A 5 -3.98 34.47 24.16
C ILE A 5 -4.12 33.04 23.63
N MET A 6 -5.33 32.49 23.55
CA MET A 6 -5.53 31.19 22.92
C MET A 6 -5.33 31.25 21.39
N GLU A 7 -5.74 32.31 20.71
CA GLU A 7 -5.45 32.46 19.27
C GLU A 7 -3.94 32.65 19.02
N ASP A 8 -3.25 33.45 19.82
CA ASP A 8 -1.80 33.66 19.68
C ASP A 8 -0.98 32.44 20.15
N GLU A 9 -1.45 31.60 21.07
CA GLU A 9 -0.80 30.33 21.41
C GLU A 9 -1.11 29.22 20.40
N TYR A 10 -2.35 29.15 19.91
CA TYR A 10 -2.79 28.14 18.95
C TYR A 10 -2.28 28.42 17.52
N PHE A 11 -2.26 29.69 17.10
CA PHE A 11 -1.81 30.12 15.76
C PHE A 11 -0.43 30.79 15.76
N GLY A 12 0.02 31.40 16.86
CA GLY A 12 1.36 32.02 16.92
C GLY A 12 2.48 31.00 16.92
N GLU A 13 2.17 29.74 17.24
CA GLU A 13 3.04 28.61 16.99
C GLU A 13 3.30 28.37 15.49
N ASP A 14 2.44 28.78 14.57
CA ASP A 14 2.59 28.53 13.12
C ASP A 14 3.23 29.69 12.33
N ASN A 15 3.67 30.75 13.03
CA ASN A 15 4.28 31.94 12.41
C ASN A 15 5.78 31.81 12.06
N GLN A 16 6.28 32.74 11.23
CA GLN A 16 7.65 32.88 10.66
C GLN A 16 8.85 32.58 11.59
N LYS A 17 8.68 32.69 12.92
CA LYS A 17 9.70 32.24 13.90
C LYS A 17 10.00 30.75 13.77
N LYS A 18 8.99 29.91 13.49
CA LYS A 18 9.17 28.48 13.22
C LYS A 18 9.92 28.23 11.91
N GLU A 19 9.86 29.06 10.88
CA GLU A 19 10.67 28.80 9.65
C GLU A 19 12.17 28.95 9.93
N ASN A 20 12.55 30.02 10.62
CA ASN A 20 13.95 30.25 10.99
C ASN A 20 14.48 29.20 11.98
N ASP A 21 13.64 28.77 12.93
CA ASP A 21 14.03 27.69 13.84
C ASP A 21 13.96 26.31 13.19
N ARG A 22 13.01 26.04 12.28
CA ARG A 22 12.95 24.80 11.48
C ARG A 22 14.23 24.60 10.70
N ASN A 23 14.73 25.65 10.03
CA ASN A 23 16.01 25.57 9.30
C ASN A 23 17.20 25.22 10.22
N LYS A 24 17.18 25.61 11.50
CA LYS A 24 18.19 25.20 12.48
C LYS A 24 18.05 23.73 12.91
N PHE A 25 16.85 23.15 12.84
CA PHE A 25 16.59 21.77 13.23
C PHE A 25 16.73 20.75 12.09
N ILE A 26 16.91 21.20 10.84
CA ILE A 26 17.15 20.34 9.67
C ILE A 26 18.64 19.95 9.67
N ASN A 27 18.96 18.89 10.44
CA ASN A 27 20.28 18.28 10.54
C ASN A 27 20.16 16.76 10.27
N PRO A 28 21.12 16.12 9.59
CA PRO A 28 21.20 14.65 9.49
C PRO A 28 20.88 13.87 10.77
N GLU A 29 21.28 14.38 11.95
CA GLU A 29 21.01 13.72 13.25
C GLU A 29 19.52 13.64 13.61
N THR A 30 18.71 14.59 13.11
CA THR A 30 17.28 14.68 13.37
C THR A 30 16.43 14.07 12.27
N ILE A 31 17.02 13.42 11.26
CA ILE A 31 16.30 12.84 10.11
C ILE A 31 15.15 11.92 10.52
N ASN A 32 15.33 11.19 11.62
CA ASN A 32 14.34 10.30 12.19
C ASN A 32 13.16 11.05 12.81
N ARG A 33 13.37 12.26 13.34
CA ARG A 33 12.36 13.07 14.03
C ARG A 33 11.53 13.95 13.09
N LEU A 34 11.84 13.96 11.80
CA LEU A 34 11.08 14.76 10.83
C LEU A 34 9.64 14.29 10.71
N ARG A 35 8.76 15.23 10.37
CA ARG A 35 7.31 15.01 10.22
C ARG A 35 7.01 14.17 8.99
N ASP A 36 7.17 12.85 9.10
CA ASP A 36 6.85 11.89 8.03
C ASP A 36 5.34 11.55 7.94
N HIS A 37 4.50 12.16 8.81
CA HIS A 37 3.07 11.84 8.86
C HIS A 37 2.25 12.54 7.78
N GLN A 38 2.59 13.76 7.36
CA GLN A 38 1.91 14.45 6.26
C GLN A 38 2.38 13.86 4.93
N VAL A 39 1.52 13.06 4.30
CA VAL A 39 1.84 12.36 3.06
C VAL A 39 1.00 12.95 1.93
N THR A 40 1.62 13.81 1.14
CA THR A 40 1.06 14.36 -0.10
C THR A 40 1.99 14.05 -1.27
N PHE A 41 1.43 13.92 -2.47
CA PHE A 41 2.24 13.78 -3.69
C PHE A 41 2.57 15.16 -4.25
N ASN A 42 3.82 15.60 -4.14
CA ASN A 42 4.27 16.88 -4.67
C ASN A 42 4.77 16.71 -6.12
N LEU A 43 4.00 17.23 -7.09
CA LEU A 43 4.31 17.13 -8.52
C LEU A 43 5.59 17.89 -8.90
N GLY A 44 5.89 19.01 -8.24
CA GLY A 44 7.12 19.78 -8.50
C GLY A 44 8.37 18.99 -8.13
N ILE A 45 8.37 18.38 -6.94
CA ILE A 45 9.45 17.49 -6.49
C ILE A 45 9.53 16.25 -7.39
N PHE A 46 8.39 15.69 -7.80
CA PHE A 46 8.37 14.58 -8.76
C PHE A 46 9.12 14.93 -10.04
N LEU A 47 8.77 16.05 -10.69
CA LEU A 47 9.38 16.46 -11.96
C LEU A 47 10.87 16.79 -11.80
N GLU A 48 11.27 17.47 -10.72
CA GLU A 48 12.68 17.78 -10.42
C GLU A 48 13.51 16.50 -10.31
N PHE A 49 13.08 15.54 -9.49
CA PHE A 49 13.82 14.29 -9.30
C PHE A 49 13.72 13.40 -10.54
N PHE A 50 12.59 13.35 -11.23
CA PHE A 50 12.46 12.62 -12.49
C PHE A 50 13.47 13.12 -13.52
N TRP A 51 13.63 14.44 -13.64
CA TRP A 51 14.62 15.05 -14.52
C TRP A 51 16.05 14.66 -14.19
N TYR A 52 16.44 14.65 -12.90
CA TYR A 52 17.78 14.20 -12.51
C TYR A 52 18.07 12.75 -12.92
N HIS A 53 17.08 11.87 -12.76
CA HIS A 53 17.24 10.47 -13.12
C HIS A 53 17.25 10.27 -14.64
N ILE A 54 16.44 11.02 -15.39
CA ILE A 54 16.47 11.01 -16.85
C ILE A 54 17.82 11.51 -17.37
N LEU A 55 18.34 12.64 -16.86
CA LEU A 55 19.66 13.14 -17.23
C LEU A 55 20.77 12.11 -16.96
N PHE A 56 20.73 11.42 -15.82
CA PHE A 56 21.73 10.40 -15.50
C PHE A 56 21.56 9.14 -16.36
N TYR A 57 20.38 8.51 -16.41
CA TYR A 57 20.22 7.20 -17.04
C TYR A 57 20.07 7.23 -18.56
N VAL A 58 19.65 8.35 -19.15
CA VAL A 58 19.38 8.47 -20.58
C VAL A 58 20.44 9.29 -21.31
N PHE A 59 20.93 10.39 -20.72
CA PHE A 59 21.70 11.38 -21.47
C PHE A 59 23.19 11.44 -21.14
N LEU A 60 23.56 11.57 -19.86
CA LEU A 60 24.91 12.01 -19.45
C LEU A 60 25.66 11.02 -18.55
N GLY A 61 24.95 10.15 -17.83
CA GLY A 61 25.57 9.24 -16.87
C GLY A 61 26.36 9.98 -15.79
N PRO A 62 27.58 9.51 -15.45
CA PRO A 62 28.43 10.17 -14.45
C PRO A 62 28.78 11.63 -14.76
N LEU A 63 28.67 12.07 -16.01
CA LEU A 63 28.94 13.47 -16.41
C LEU A 63 27.89 14.44 -15.88
N VAL A 64 26.72 13.97 -15.40
CA VAL A 64 25.72 14.83 -14.72
C VAL A 64 26.33 15.63 -13.57
N ASN A 65 27.35 15.08 -12.91
CA ASN A 65 28.02 15.72 -11.79
C ASN A 65 28.75 17.02 -12.19
N LEU A 66 29.14 17.17 -13.48
CA LEU A 66 29.75 18.40 -14.00
C LEU A 66 28.72 19.53 -14.12
N ILE A 67 27.46 19.20 -14.45
CA ILE A 67 26.36 20.17 -14.51
C ILE A 67 25.94 20.58 -13.09
N TYR A 68 25.91 19.61 -12.16
CA TYR A 68 25.42 19.81 -10.79
C TYR A 68 26.54 19.88 -9.74
N LEU A 69 27.68 20.51 -10.06
CA LEU A 69 28.81 20.67 -9.12
C LEU A 69 28.43 21.34 -7.79
N LYS A 70 27.46 22.26 -7.80
CA LYS A 70 26.96 22.91 -6.57
C LYS A 70 26.03 22.03 -5.73
N ARG A 71 25.63 20.85 -6.24
CA ARG A 71 24.69 19.91 -5.59
C ARG A 71 25.29 18.51 -5.42
N LEU A 72 26.60 18.40 -5.17
CA LEU A 72 27.28 17.11 -5.01
C LEU A 72 26.72 16.27 -3.84
N ASN A 73 26.23 16.91 -2.77
CA ASN A 73 25.54 16.21 -1.67
C ASN A 73 24.29 15.48 -2.17
N LEU A 74 23.46 16.16 -2.96
CA LEU A 74 22.30 15.56 -3.60
C LEU A 74 22.71 14.45 -4.56
N MET A 75 23.70 14.67 -5.44
CA MET A 75 24.17 13.64 -6.37
C MET A 75 24.71 12.41 -5.63
N GLY A 76 25.43 12.60 -4.52
CA GLY A 76 25.88 11.53 -3.64
C GLY A 76 24.71 10.77 -3.01
N ASN A 77 23.67 11.48 -2.57
CA ASN A 77 22.46 10.88 -2.00
C ASN A 77 21.63 10.10 -3.01
N LEU A 78 21.58 10.56 -4.27
CA LEU A 78 20.98 9.84 -5.40
C LEU A 78 21.81 8.62 -5.83
N GLY A 79 23.08 8.55 -5.39
CA GLY A 79 24.03 7.54 -5.83
C GLY A 79 24.57 7.80 -7.24
N PHE A 80 24.57 9.05 -7.70
CA PHE A 80 25.19 9.49 -8.94
C PHE A 80 26.65 9.94 -8.75
N PHE A 81 27.11 10.06 -7.50
CA PHE A 81 28.46 10.49 -7.16
C PHE A 81 29.03 9.72 -5.96
N GLY A 82 30.37 9.63 -5.88
CA GLY A 82 31.11 9.06 -4.76
C GLY A 82 31.51 7.59 -4.94
N ASN A 83 32.34 7.09 -4.02
CA ASN A 83 32.86 5.72 -4.04
C ASN A 83 31.90 4.75 -3.33
N SER A 84 30.72 4.52 -3.91
CA SER A 84 29.70 3.63 -3.34
C SER A 84 29.26 2.56 -4.34
N PHE A 85 28.84 1.40 -3.83
CA PHE A 85 28.26 0.34 -4.67
C PHE A 85 27.08 0.87 -5.51
N ASP A 86 26.26 1.74 -4.92
CA ASP A 86 25.10 2.30 -5.59
C ASP A 86 25.54 3.16 -6.80
N PHE A 87 26.66 3.89 -6.72
CA PHE A 87 27.22 4.64 -7.86
C PHE A 87 27.72 3.73 -8.99
N TYR A 88 28.52 2.73 -8.66
CA TYR A 88 29.05 1.80 -9.67
C TYR A 88 27.94 1.02 -10.36
N PHE A 89 26.95 0.57 -9.60
CA PHE A 89 25.82 -0.15 -10.14
C PHE A 89 24.98 0.71 -11.09
N GLN A 90 24.69 1.97 -10.72
CA GLN A 90 23.94 2.89 -11.57
C GLN A 90 24.72 3.27 -12.84
N THR A 91 26.03 3.49 -12.71
CA THR A 91 26.93 3.76 -13.83
C THR A 91 27.01 2.59 -14.80
N PHE A 92 27.08 1.36 -14.28
CA PHE A 92 27.06 0.15 -15.09
C PHE A 92 25.76 0.03 -15.90
N PHE A 93 24.60 0.29 -15.27
CA PHE A 93 23.32 0.35 -15.99
C PHE A 93 23.31 1.39 -17.11
N TYR A 94 23.80 2.60 -16.83
CA TYR A 94 23.91 3.66 -17.83
C TYR A 94 24.80 3.21 -19.00
N ILE A 95 25.98 2.66 -18.74
CA ILE A 95 26.90 2.18 -19.78
C ILE A 95 26.23 1.09 -20.63
N ASN A 96 25.58 0.10 -20.01
CA ASN A 96 24.87 -0.94 -20.77
C ASN A 96 23.78 -0.35 -21.67
N ASN A 97 23.02 0.64 -21.19
CA ASN A 97 21.99 1.30 -21.99
C ASN A 97 22.59 2.08 -23.17
N MET A 98 23.64 2.87 -22.91
CA MET A 98 24.29 3.67 -23.95
C MET A 98 24.97 2.80 -24.99
N VAL A 99 25.62 1.70 -24.60
CA VAL A 99 26.20 0.74 -25.53
C VAL A 99 25.09 0.10 -26.38
N ASN A 100 23.99 -0.34 -25.78
CA ASN A 100 22.86 -0.91 -26.53
C ASN A 100 22.27 0.06 -27.57
N ILE A 101 22.03 1.31 -27.18
CA ILE A 101 21.48 2.33 -28.08
C ILE A 101 22.50 2.71 -29.16
N SER A 102 23.75 2.94 -28.78
CA SER A 102 24.80 3.34 -29.72
C SER A 102 25.09 2.25 -30.74
N LEU A 103 25.26 0.99 -30.30
CA LEU A 103 25.42 -0.14 -31.21
C LEU A 103 24.23 -0.26 -32.16
N TYR A 104 22.99 -0.07 -31.67
CA TYR A 104 21.81 -0.14 -32.54
C TYR A 104 21.86 0.83 -33.73
N PHE A 105 22.31 2.08 -33.50
CA PHE A 105 22.35 3.10 -34.54
C PHE A 105 23.66 3.13 -35.35
N LEU A 106 24.78 2.68 -34.77
CA LEU A 106 26.09 2.74 -35.43
C LEU A 106 26.38 1.49 -36.28
N THR A 107 25.79 0.35 -35.96
CA THR A 107 25.99 -0.88 -36.73
C THR A 107 24.73 -1.22 -37.52
N THR A 108 24.91 -1.81 -38.71
CA THR A 108 23.81 -2.33 -39.53
C THR A 108 23.29 -3.64 -38.94
N ASN A 109 22.76 -3.60 -37.71
CA ASN A 109 22.27 -4.76 -37.00
C ASN A 109 21.01 -5.29 -37.69
N GLN A 110 21.09 -6.49 -38.25
CA GLN A 110 19.92 -7.17 -38.80
C GLN A 110 19.15 -7.92 -37.71
N ASN A 111 19.83 -8.24 -36.60
CA ASN A 111 19.29 -9.17 -35.61
C ASN A 111 18.65 -8.50 -34.39
N VAL A 112 18.85 -7.20 -34.15
CA VAL A 112 18.22 -6.47 -33.03
C VAL A 112 17.03 -5.67 -33.53
N TYR A 113 15.86 -5.90 -32.95
CA TYR A 113 14.63 -5.23 -33.39
C TYR A 113 14.48 -3.85 -32.71
N PHE A 114 13.98 -2.86 -33.45
CA PHE A 114 13.73 -1.51 -32.92
C PHE A 114 12.88 -1.53 -31.64
N LEU A 115 11.89 -2.42 -31.57
CA LEU A 115 11.01 -2.54 -30.40
C LEU A 115 11.76 -2.98 -29.12
N GLU A 116 12.83 -3.77 -29.22
CA GLU A 116 13.64 -4.13 -28.05
C GLU A 116 14.37 -2.91 -27.48
N ILE A 117 14.84 -2.02 -28.35
CA ILE A 117 15.43 -0.73 -27.94
C ILE A 117 14.37 0.15 -27.31
N LEU A 118 13.18 0.23 -27.90
CA LEU A 118 12.06 1.01 -27.36
C LEU A 118 11.63 0.51 -25.98
N PHE A 119 11.50 -0.81 -25.77
CA PHE A 119 11.21 -1.37 -24.46
C PHE A 119 12.34 -1.12 -23.45
N THR A 120 13.60 -1.15 -23.88
CA THR A 120 14.73 -0.81 -23.02
C THR A 120 14.63 0.65 -22.55
N ILE A 121 14.34 1.58 -23.46
CA ILE A 121 14.08 2.99 -23.12
C ILE A 121 12.89 3.10 -22.16
N PHE A 122 11.81 2.38 -22.42
CA PHE A 122 10.63 2.36 -21.57
C PHE A 122 10.94 1.90 -20.14
N ILE A 123 11.70 0.83 -19.98
CA ILE A 123 12.14 0.31 -18.68
C ILE A 123 13.01 1.35 -17.93
N ILE A 124 13.87 2.07 -18.64
CA ILE A 124 14.69 3.13 -18.04
C ILE A 124 13.81 4.28 -17.55
N ILE A 125 12.85 4.72 -18.37
CA ILE A 125 11.89 5.76 -18.01
C ILE A 125 11.07 5.29 -16.80
N LEU A 126 10.61 4.04 -16.80
CA LEU A 126 9.86 3.46 -15.69
C LEU A 126 10.67 3.48 -14.39
N ARG A 127 11.94 3.08 -14.45
CA ARG A 127 12.84 3.14 -13.30
C ARG A 127 12.99 4.57 -12.78
N CYS A 128 13.19 5.55 -13.67
CA CYS A 128 13.26 6.96 -13.29
C CYS A 128 11.96 7.43 -12.63
N TYR A 129 10.80 7.01 -13.17
CA TYR A 129 9.48 7.33 -12.66
C TYR A 129 9.26 6.80 -11.24
N ILE A 130 9.56 5.51 -10.99
CA ILE A 130 9.42 4.89 -9.65
C ILE A 130 10.30 5.62 -8.62
N ILE A 131 11.54 5.92 -8.98
CA ILE A 131 12.46 6.59 -8.07
C ILE A 131 12.00 8.02 -7.80
N ALA A 132 11.50 8.75 -8.80
CA ALA A 132 10.94 10.08 -8.60
C ALA A 132 9.69 10.07 -7.71
N ALA A 133 8.78 9.10 -7.87
CA ALA A 133 7.60 8.94 -7.02
C ALA A 133 7.96 8.71 -5.54
N LYS A 134 9.11 8.06 -5.26
CA LYS A 134 9.65 7.95 -3.90
C LYS A 134 9.88 9.33 -3.28
N TYR A 135 10.57 10.22 -3.97
CA TYR A 135 10.90 11.56 -3.49
C TYR A 135 9.67 12.48 -3.44
N ALA A 136 8.76 12.34 -4.40
CA ALA A 136 7.52 13.10 -4.46
C ALA A 136 6.58 12.89 -3.26
N THR A 137 6.78 11.82 -2.50
CA THR A 137 5.98 11.47 -1.31
C THR A 137 6.73 11.67 0.00
N LEU A 138 7.94 12.26 -0.04
CA LEU A 138 8.65 12.67 1.17
C LEU A 138 8.21 14.08 1.58
N HIS A 139 8.23 14.34 2.88
CA HIS A 139 8.03 15.69 3.42
C HIS A 139 9.13 16.65 2.91
N GLU A 140 8.80 17.93 2.75
CA GLU A 140 9.68 18.94 2.15
C GLU A 140 10.98 19.12 2.94
N ASP A 141 10.92 19.15 4.28
CA ASP A 141 12.10 19.20 5.16
C ASP A 141 13.09 18.05 4.88
N LYS A 142 12.57 16.86 4.59
CA LYS A 142 13.39 15.69 4.27
C LYS A 142 14.03 15.84 2.90
N ILE A 143 13.31 16.41 1.93
CA ILE A 143 13.87 16.76 0.63
C ILE A 143 14.96 17.82 0.75
N GLN A 144 14.80 18.80 1.65
CA GLN A 144 15.86 19.75 1.95
C GLN A 144 17.10 19.08 2.55
N LEU A 145 16.93 18.09 3.45
CA LEU A 145 18.06 17.26 3.91
C LEU A 145 18.78 16.57 2.75
N TYR A 146 18.02 15.94 1.85
CA TYR A 146 18.57 15.27 0.67
C TYR A 146 19.32 16.22 -0.25
N LYS A 147 18.89 17.48 -0.35
CA LYS A 147 19.54 18.50 -1.19
C LYS A 147 20.81 19.05 -0.55
N ASN A 148 20.77 19.30 0.76
CA ASN A 148 21.77 20.12 1.44
C ASN A 148 22.85 19.30 2.16
N TYR A 149 22.54 18.09 2.63
CA TYR A 149 23.45 17.30 3.46
C TYR A 149 23.71 15.92 2.86
N TYR A 150 24.87 15.33 3.16
CA TYR A 150 25.13 13.93 2.84
C TYR A 150 24.41 13.02 3.84
N ILE A 151 23.54 12.16 3.34
CA ILE A 151 22.73 11.23 4.14
C ILE A 151 23.37 9.85 4.13
N GLU A 152 23.61 9.32 5.32
CA GLU A 152 24.16 7.98 5.49
C GLU A 152 23.29 6.91 4.80
N ARG A 153 23.93 5.89 4.24
CA ARG A 153 23.27 4.85 3.45
C ARG A 153 22.14 4.15 4.22
N GLN A 154 22.30 3.95 5.53
CA GLN A 154 21.28 3.32 6.36
C GLN A 154 19.94 4.06 6.30
N TYR A 155 19.94 5.39 6.44
CA TYR A 155 18.72 6.20 6.36
C TYR A 155 18.14 6.22 4.96
N ARG A 156 18.99 6.29 3.91
CA ARG A 156 18.53 6.22 2.51
C ARG A 156 17.83 4.90 2.20
N ILE A 157 18.30 3.78 2.75
CA ILE A 157 17.69 2.45 2.57
C ILE A 157 16.32 2.38 3.27
N LEU A 158 16.14 3.03 4.42
CA LEU A 158 14.84 3.11 5.10
C LEU A 158 13.76 3.73 4.18
N ASP A 159 14.16 4.68 3.33
CA ASP A 159 13.27 5.38 2.40
C ASP A 159 12.98 4.64 1.10
N PHE A 160 13.76 3.60 0.76
CA PHE A 160 13.43 2.72 -0.38
C PHE A 160 12.23 1.80 -0.09
N TYR A 161 11.84 1.65 1.19
CA TYR A 161 10.70 0.89 1.71
C TYR A 161 10.65 -0.61 1.36
N LEU A 162 11.03 -1.06 0.17
CA LEU A 162 10.85 -2.43 -0.32
C LEU A 162 11.19 -3.53 0.69
N LYS A 163 12.40 -3.53 1.25
CA LYS A 163 12.85 -4.60 2.15
C LYS A 163 12.16 -4.52 3.52
N ASN A 164 12.15 -3.35 4.14
CA ASN A 164 11.58 -3.19 5.49
C ASN A 164 10.05 -3.32 5.47
N TRP A 165 9.41 -2.78 4.43
CA TRP A 165 7.99 -2.99 4.13
C TRP A 165 7.70 -4.47 3.91
N ALA A 166 8.55 -5.19 3.20
CA ALA A 166 8.35 -6.62 3.01
C ALA A 166 8.46 -7.43 4.31
N GLN A 167 9.32 -6.99 5.22
CA GLN A 167 9.55 -7.69 6.48
C GLN A 167 8.56 -7.30 7.58
N GLN A 168 7.91 -6.13 7.46
CA GLN A 168 7.04 -5.55 8.49
C GLN A 168 7.72 -5.58 9.86
N ASN A 169 8.93 -5.03 9.94
CA ASN A 169 9.69 -5.00 11.20
C ASN A 169 9.02 -4.05 12.22
N TYR A 170 9.38 -4.19 13.51
CA TYR A 170 8.79 -3.37 14.59
C TYR A 170 8.93 -1.86 14.33
N GLN A 171 10.03 -1.42 13.73
CA GLN A 171 10.22 -0.03 13.35
C GLN A 171 9.19 0.44 12.31
N THR A 172 8.92 -0.36 11.27
CA THR A 172 7.92 -0.04 10.25
C THR A 172 6.52 -0.01 10.84
N ILE A 173 6.17 -1.02 11.64
CA ILE A 173 4.86 -1.11 12.31
C ILE A 173 4.65 0.12 13.21
N TYR A 174 5.62 0.43 14.07
CA TYR A 174 5.57 1.59 14.94
C TYR A 174 5.42 2.88 14.12
N ARG A 175 6.30 3.10 13.13
CA ARG A 175 6.36 4.36 12.37
C ARG A 175 5.06 4.61 11.62
N GLU A 176 4.53 3.61 10.90
CA GLU A 176 3.29 3.80 10.17
C GLU A 176 2.08 3.95 11.09
N THR A 177 2.03 3.21 12.20
CA THR A 177 0.96 3.36 13.21
C THR A 177 0.98 4.76 13.82
N TYR A 178 2.16 5.24 14.21
CA TYR A 178 2.36 6.59 14.72
C TYR A 178 1.95 7.64 13.69
N ASN A 179 2.40 7.49 12.44
CA ASN A 179 2.04 8.40 11.36
C ASN A 179 0.53 8.45 11.10
N SER A 180 -0.16 7.30 11.15
CA SER A 180 -1.63 7.25 11.02
C SER A 180 -2.34 7.91 12.21
N ILE A 181 -1.84 7.73 13.43
CA ILE A 181 -2.37 8.40 14.63
C ILE A 181 -2.22 9.92 14.52
N GLN A 182 -1.05 10.40 14.10
CA GLN A 182 -0.79 11.84 13.91
C GLN A 182 -1.66 12.42 12.79
N ARG A 183 -1.77 11.75 11.63
CA ARG A 183 -2.65 12.20 10.53
C ARG A 183 -4.12 12.26 10.92
N GLY A 184 -4.57 11.29 11.70
CA GLY A 184 -5.97 11.20 12.13
C GLY A 184 -6.28 12.03 13.38
N GLU A 185 -5.29 12.78 13.91
CA GLU A 185 -5.38 13.55 15.15
C GLU A 185 -5.99 12.73 16.29
N ILE A 186 -5.56 11.48 16.39
CA ILE A 186 -6.15 10.51 17.31
C ILE A 186 -5.58 10.72 18.71
N ASP A 187 -6.45 10.96 19.68
CA ASP A 187 -6.09 10.91 21.09
C ASP A 187 -5.71 9.47 21.49
N GLN A 188 -4.47 9.29 21.92
CA GLN A 188 -3.92 8.00 22.33
C GLN A 188 -4.58 7.47 23.61
N ALA A 189 -5.12 8.35 24.47
CA ALA A 189 -5.83 7.95 25.68
C ALA A 189 -7.15 7.20 25.38
N LEU A 190 -7.71 7.43 24.19
CA LEU A 190 -8.88 6.74 23.66
C LEU A 190 -8.53 5.47 22.88
N PHE A 191 -7.24 5.08 22.76
CA PHE A 191 -6.85 3.94 21.94
C PHE A 191 -6.66 2.65 22.76
N TYR A 192 -7.69 2.30 23.56
CA TYR A 192 -7.69 1.15 24.44
C TYR A 192 -8.95 0.30 24.22
N ILE A 193 -8.75 -0.96 23.85
CA ILE A 193 -9.85 -1.88 23.51
C ILE A 193 -10.03 -2.88 24.65
N SER A 194 -11.26 -3.00 25.16
CA SER A 194 -11.69 -4.14 25.98
C SER A 194 -12.40 -5.17 25.13
N PHE A 195 -12.30 -6.43 25.53
CA PHE A 195 -12.95 -7.55 24.85
C PHE A 195 -14.15 -8.05 25.62
N PHE A 196 -15.08 -8.64 24.88
CA PHE A 196 -16.26 -9.29 25.42
C PHE A 196 -15.88 -10.46 26.33
N VAL A 197 -14.87 -11.23 25.90
CA VAL A 197 -14.20 -12.29 26.67
C VAL A 197 -12.70 -11.99 26.61
N ASP A 198 -12.02 -12.09 27.74
CA ASP A 198 -10.58 -11.85 27.77
C ASP A 198 -9.86 -12.78 26.79
N PRO A 199 -8.88 -12.26 26.02
CA PRO A 199 -8.03 -13.11 25.19
C PRO A 199 -7.36 -14.19 26.03
N ASN A 200 -7.00 -15.33 25.44
CA ASN A 200 -6.24 -16.33 26.19
C ASN A 200 -4.89 -15.75 26.68
N ASN A 201 -4.31 -16.34 27.74
CA ASN A 201 -3.07 -15.82 28.32
C ASN A 201 -1.92 -15.71 27.30
N GLN A 202 -1.87 -16.59 26.31
CA GLN A 202 -0.88 -16.53 25.23
C GLN A 202 -1.04 -15.28 24.35
N ILE A 203 -2.27 -14.93 23.96
CA ILE A 203 -2.55 -13.74 23.15
C ILE A 203 -2.27 -12.49 23.98
N GLN A 204 -2.62 -12.48 25.27
CA GLN A 204 -2.30 -11.38 26.17
C GLN A 204 -0.79 -11.13 26.22
N THR A 205 0.02 -12.18 26.44
CA THR A 205 1.48 -12.05 26.48
C THR A 205 2.05 -11.66 25.12
N GLU A 206 1.53 -12.17 24.01
CA GLU A 206 1.94 -11.74 22.66
C GLU A 206 1.65 -10.24 22.43
N ILE A 207 0.49 -9.73 22.85
CA ILE A 207 0.14 -8.29 22.74
C ILE A 207 1.05 -7.42 23.63
N GLU A 208 1.32 -7.85 24.85
CA GLU A 208 2.22 -7.15 25.77
C GLU A 208 3.67 -7.12 25.24
N GLN A 209 4.15 -8.24 24.69
CA GLN A 209 5.44 -8.31 24.01
C GLN A 209 5.50 -7.34 22.84
N MET A 210 4.45 -7.27 22.01
CA MET A 210 4.39 -6.30 20.92
C MET A 210 4.48 -4.85 21.44
N ASN A 211 3.74 -4.52 22.50
CA ASN A 211 3.84 -3.19 23.12
C ASN A 211 5.26 -2.88 23.60
N ASN A 212 5.94 -3.85 24.23
CA ASN A 212 7.31 -3.68 24.71
C ASN A 212 8.33 -3.53 23.58
N GLU A 213 8.16 -4.23 22.45
CA GLU A 213 9.05 -4.06 21.30
C GLU A 213 8.79 -2.74 20.54
N LEU A 214 7.54 -2.33 20.43
CA LEU A 214 7.15 -1.06 19.79
C LEU A 214 7.56 0.14 20.65
N SER A 215 7.50 0.05 21.98
CA SER A 215 7.93 1.13 22.88
C SER A 215 9.42 1.44 22.75
N LYS A 216 10.27 0.44 22.47
CA LYS A 216 11.71 0.64 22.17
C LYS A 216 11.94 1.48 20.91
N GLN A 217 10.97 1.52 19.99
CA GLN A 217 11.02 2.34 18.78
C GLN A 217 10.53 3.77 19.03
N HIS A 218 9.89 4.05 20.17
CA HIS A 218 9.39 5.37 20.55
C HIS A 218 10.54 6.31 20.99
N LYS A 219 11.35 6.73 20.02
CA LYS A 219 12.49 7.64 20.22
C LYS A 219 12.22 9.07 19.73
N TYR A 220 11.04 9.27 19.15
CA TYR A 220 10.71 10.46 18.35
C TYR A 220 10.09 11.58 19.16
N THR A 221 9.49 11.25 20.31
CA THR A 221 8.74 12.18 21.15
C THR A 221 9.11 12.01 22.62
N SER A 222 9.02 13.10 23.39
CA SER A 222 9.19 13.09 24.85
C SER A 222 7.97 12.55 25.60
N SER A 223 6.83 12.41 24.91
CA SER A 223 5.61 11.83 25.47
C SER A 223 5.83 10.37 25.91
N LYS A 224 5.07 9.91 26.89
CA LYS A 224 5.02 8.48 27.22
C LYS A 224 4.40 7.71 26.05
N PHE A 225 4.98 6.57 25.71
CA PHE A 225 4.47 5.69 24.65
C PHE A 225 3.04 5.18 24.92
N GLN A 226 2.74 4.89 26.19
CA GLN A 226 1.40 4.55 26.67
C GLN A 226 0.89 5.70 27.52
N SER A 227 -0.14 6.38 27.02
CA SER A 227 -0.92 7.33 27.79
C SER A 227 -1.75 6.59 28.85
N ASN A 228 -2.13 7.26 29.93
CA ASN A 228 -3.10 6.67 30.85
C ASN A 228 -4.44 6.54 30.10
N SER A 229 -5.10 5.38 30.23
CA SER A 229 -6.44 5.19 29.68
C SER A 229 -7.42 6.12 30.38
N TYR A 230 -8.28 6.83 29.63
CA TYR A 230 -9.30 7.71 30.21
C TYR A 230 -10.27 6.96 31.14
N ASN A 231 -10.58 5.70 30.78
CA ASN A 231 -11.41 4.83 31.59
C ASN A 231 -10.60 3.66 32.13
N GLN A 232 -10.33 3.70 33.43
CA GLN A 232 -10.06 2.47 34.17
C GLN A 232 -11.39 1.75 34.31
N VAL A 233 -11.68 0.86 33.36
CA VAL A 233 -12.84 -0.02 33.46
C VAL A 233 -12.72 -0.80 34.77
N GLN A 234 -13.67 -0.62 35.68
CA GLN A 234 -13.60 -1.17 37.03
C GLN A 234 -13.46 -2.70 37.05
N ASN A 235 -13.87 -3.39 35.98
CA ASN A 235 -13.97 -4.85 35.94
C ASN A 235 -13.41 -5.52 34.65
N GLY A 236 -12.43 -4.94 33.94
CA GLY A 236 -11.89 -5.57 32.72
C GLY A 236 -10.50 -5.13 32.30
N LYS A 237 -9.75 -6.04 31.68
CA LYS A 237 -8.44 -5.73 31.10
C LYS A 237 -8.62 -4.94 29.79
N MET A 238 -7.95 -3.79 29.72
CA MET A 238 -7.88 -2.95 28.52
C MET A 238 -6.55 -3.19 27.81
N PHE A 239 -6.57 -3.31 26.49
CA PHE A 239 -5.37 -3.54 25.68
C PHE A 239 -5.08 -2.32 24.83
N TYR A 240 -3.84 -1.84 24.88
CA TYR A 240 -3.40 -0.69 24.09
C TYR A 240 -3.37 -1.04 22.59
N GLY A 241 -3.92 -0.16 21.76
CA GLY A 241 -4.16 -0.42 20.35
C GLY A 241 -2.88 -0.68 19.52
N TYR A 242 -1.72 -0.14 19.90
CA TYR A 242 -0.44 -0.45 19.25
C TYR A 242 -0.11 -1.94 19.29
N GLY A 243 -0.26 -2.57 20.46
CA GLY A 243 -0.01 -4.00 20.65
C GLY A 243 -0.97 -4.86 19.84
N ILE A 244 -2.23 -4.42 19.74
CA ILE A 244 -3.26 -5.08 18.91
C ILE A 244 -2.89 -5.01 17.42
N ILE A 245 -2.48 -3.84 16.91
CA ILE A 245 -2.03 -3.68 15.51
C ILE A 245 -0.83 -4.58 15.23
N GLY A 246 0.20 -4.50 16.08
CA GLY A 246 1.41 -5.31 15.93
C GLY A 246 1.08 -6.81 15.94
N TYR A 247 0.19 -7.24 16.83
CA TYR A 247 -0.28 -8.61 16.89
C TYR A 247 -1.00 -9.04 15.59
N ILE A 248 -1.97 -8.25 15.09
CA ILE A 248 -2.70 -8.57 13.85
C ILE A 248 -1.74 -8.69 12.66
N ILE A 249 -0.81 -7.74 12.49
CA ILE A 249 0.19 -7.78 11.40
C ILE A 249 1.11 -9.00 11.54
N GLN A 250 1.52 -9.34 12.76
CA GLN A 250 2.35 -10.53 13.01
C GLN A 250 1.58 -11.83 12.69
N GLN A 251 0.28 -11.89 12.96
CA GLN A 251 -0.55 -13.04 12.59
C GLN A 251 -0.68 -13.18 11.06
N TYR A 252 -0.82 -12.07 10.33
CA TYR A 252 -0.76 -12.10 8.85
C TYR A 252 0.57 -12.66 8.34
N LYS A 253 1.69 -12.23 8.94
CA LYS A 253 3.01 -12.73 8.58
C LYS A 253 3.16 -14.24 8.83
N LYS A 254 2.59 -14.75 9.92
CA LYS A 254 2.57 -16.19 10.25
C LYS A 254 1.75 -16.99 9.24
N THR A 255 0.64 -16.46 8.73
CA THR A 255 -0.21 -17.16 7.74
C THR A 255 0.37 -17.10 6.31
N GLN A 256 1.18 -16.10 6.00
CA GLN A 256 1.71 -15.90 4.65
C GLN A 256 3.02 -16.68 4.37
N ILE A 257 2.91 -18.02 4.34
CA ILE A 257 4.02 -18.95 4.03
C ILE A 257 4.66 -18.65 2.65
N TYR A 258 3.84 -18.25 1.68
CA TYR A 258 4.28 -17.95 0.30
C TYR A 258 5.02 -16.62 0.12
N SER A 259 5.24 -15.83 1.18
CA SER A 259 5.99 -14.57 1.06
C SER A 259 7.42 -14.76 0.53
N LYS A 260 8.03 -15.93 0.78
CA LYS A 260 9.38 -16.28 0.30
C LYS A 260 9.41 -16.65 -1.19
N SER A 261 8.31 -17.12 -1.79
CA SER A 261 8.28 -17.54 -3.20
C SER A 261 8.10 -16.38 -4.18
N ILE A 262 7.56 -15.25 -3.73
CA ILE A 262 7.31 -14.05 -4.54
C ILE A 262 8.55 -13.59 -5.34
N PRO A 263 9.74 -13.37 -4.75
CA PRO A 263 10.90 -12.92 -5.52
C PRO A 263 11.31 -13.92 -6.60
N TYR A 264 11.20 -15.23 -6.32
CA TYR A 264 11.49 -16.27 -7.32
C TYR A 264 10.49 -16.24 -8.47
N LEU A 265 9.20 -16.06 -8.20
CA LEU A 265 8.19 -15.86 -9.23
C LEU A 265 8.48 -14.63 -10.10
N CYS A 266 8.89 -13.51 -9.50
CA CYS A 266 9.26 -12.29 -10.22
C CYS A 266 10.48 -12.51 -11.13
N ILE A 267 11.49 -13.24 -10.64
CA ILE A 267 12.68 -13.62 -11.40
C ILE A 267 12.29 -14.51 -12.58
N ILE A 268 11.44 -15.53 -12.37
CA ILE A 268 10.97 -16.42 -13.44
C ILE A 268 10.22 -15.64 -14.50
N LEU A 269 9.27 -14.77 -14.12
CA LEU A 269 8.53 -13.94 -15.07
C LEU A 269 9.48 -13.04 -15.87
N ALA A 270 10.38 -12.33 -15.21
CA ALA A 270 11.36 -11.48 -15.89
C ALA A 270 12.31 -12.26 -16.82
N LEU A 271 12.70 -13.47 -16.44
CA LEU A 271 13.53 -14.35 -17.25
C LEU A 271 12.78 -14.81 -18.51
N VAL A 272 11.53 -15.28 -18.35
CA VAL A 272 10.68 -15.63 -19.50
C VAL A 272 10.56 -14.45 -20.45
N ARG A 273 10.26 -13.26 -19.94
CA ARG A 273 10.14 -12.04 -20.75
C ARG A 273 11.42 -11.73 -21.54
N SER A 274 12.57 -11.84 -20.90
CA SER A 274 13.87 -11.50 -21.50
C SER A 274 14.31 -12.53 -22.51
N SER A 275 13.87 -13.79 -22.36
CA SER A 275 14.18 -14.89 -23.28
C SER A 275 13.30 -14.90 -24.54
N ILE A 276 12.13 -14.27 -24.55
CA ILE A 276 11.20 -14.27 -25.71
C ILE A 276 11.92 -13.86 -27.02
N PRO A 277 12.66 -12.74 -27.10
CA PRO A 277 13.31 -12.35 -28.35
C PRO A 277 14.39 -13.33 -28.82
N ILE A 278 15.12 -13.93 -27.88
CA ILE A 278 16.18 -14.91 -28.18
C ILE A 278 15.56 -16.21 -28.72
N ALA A 279 14.52 -16.71 -28.03
CA ALA A 279 13.78 -17.90 -28.45
C ALA A 279 13.11 -17.69 -29.81
N PHE A 280 12.51 -16.52 -30.04
CA PHE A 280 11.88 -16.19 -31.31
C PHE A 280 12.88 -16.23 -32.47
N ARG A 281 14.08 -15.64 -32.31
CA ARG A 281 15.13 -15.70 -33.33
C ARG A 281 15.50 -17.15 -33.63
N TYR A 282 15.80 -17.94 -32.60
CA TYR A 282 16.22 -19.34 -32.76
C TYR A 282 15.18 -20.21 -33.48
N LEU A 283 13.89 -19.99 -33.20
CA LEU A 283 12.81 -20.78 -33.78
C LEU A 283 12.44 -20.36 -35.22
N TYR A 284 12.50 -19.07 -35.55
CA TYR A 284 11.99 -18.54 -36.82
C TYR A 284 13.08 -18.19 -37.84
N GLN A 285 14.32 -17.89 -37.44
CA GLN A 285 15.40 -17.56 -38.36
C GLN A 285 16.25 -18.80 -38.65
N LYS A 286 16.16 -19.32 -39.88
CA LYS A 286 16.81 -20.59 -40.28
C LYS A 286 18.35 -20.56 -40.29
N ASN A 287 19.01 -19.40 -40.25
CA ASN A 287 20.47 -19.28 -40.17
C ASN A 287 20.85 -17.94 -39.50
N ILE A 288 21.12 -17.96 -38.18
CA ILE A 288 21.50 -16.74 -37.45
C ILE A 288 23.02 -16.64 -37.44
N ASN A 289 23.59 -15.87 -38.35
CA ASN A 289 24.99 -15.49 -38.30
C ASN A 289 25.14 -14.25 -37.41
N LEU A 290 25.41 -14.47 -36.11
CA LEU A 290 25.63 -13.37 -35.16
C LEU A 290 27.07 -12.87 -35.20
N CYS A 291 27.24 -11.56 -35.36
CA CYS A 291 28.54 -10.92 -35.17
C CYS A 291 28.87 -10.76 -33.67
N ASN A 292 30.14 -10.66 -33.29
CA ASN A 292 30.56 -10.52 -31.88
C ASN A 292 29.88 -9.33 -31.16
N TYR A 293 29.73 -8.19 -31.85
CA TYR A 293 29.06 -7.02 -31.27
C TYR A 293 27.55 -7.23 -31.08
N GLU A 294 26.90 -8.01 -31.95
CA GLU A 294 25.48 -8.37 -31.79
C GLU A 294 25.29 -9.29 -30.60
N VAL A 295 26.19 -10.25 -30.36
CA VAL A 295 26.16 -11.12 -29.18
C VAL A 295 26.26 -10.29 -27.90
N ILE A 296 27.18 -9.32 -27.86
CA ILE A 296 27.34 -8.41 -26.71
C ILE A 296 26.06 -7.58 -26.51
N GLN A 297 25.50 -7.01 -27.57
CA GLN A 297 24.28 -6.21 -27.51
C GLN A 297 23.07 -7.05 -27.04
N LEU A 298 22.90 -8.27 -27.54
CA LEU A 298 21.84 -9.18 -27.12
C LEU A 298 21.98 -9.57 -25.65
N ALA A 299 23.20 -9.84 -25.17
CA ALA A 299 23.45 -10.13 -23.77
C ALA A 299 23.12 -8.92 -22.87
N MET A 300 23.50 -7.71 -23.28
CA MET A 300 23.19 -6.49 -22.55
C MET A 300 21.69 -6.17 -22.56
N LEU A 301 20.99 -6.35 -23.69
CA LEU A 301 19.54 -6.19 -23.80
C LEU A 301 18.81 -7.19 -22.90
N PHE A 302 19.22 -8.46 -22.91
CA PHE A 302 18.70 -9.49 -22.03
C PHE A 302 18.86 -9.08 -20.56
N PHE A 303 20.07 -8.67 -20.17
CA PHE A 303 20.37 -8.27 -18.81
C PHE A 303 19.55 -7.06 -18.34
N ASN A 304 19.47 -6.01 -19.16
CA ASN A 304 18.71 -4.81 -18.85
C ASN A 304 17.21 -5.09 -18.75
N THR A 305 16.67 -5.88 -19.68
CA THR A 305 15.27 -6.30 -19.67
C THR A 305 14.98 -7.14 -18.42
N PHE A 306 15.83 -8.12 -18.12
CA PHE A 306 15.68 -9.00 -16.98
C PHE A 306 15.68 -8.22 -15.65
N LEU A 307 16.67 -7.36 -15.44
CA LEU A 307 16.74 -6.58 -14.21
C LEU A 307 15.62 -5.55 -14.11
N GLY A 308 15.27 -4.90 -15.23
CA GLY A 308 14.15 -3.95 -15.28
C GLY A 308 12.83 -4.59 -14.87
N TYR A 309 12.45 -5.70 -15.51
CA TYR A 309 11.21 -6.39 -15.21
C TYR A 309 11.23 -7.07 -13.85
N SER A 310 12.36 -7.65 -13.40
CA SER A 310 12.41 -8.32 -12.09
C SER A 310 12.15 -7.32 -10.95
N ILE A 311 12.78 -6.15 -10.98
CA ILE A 311 12.52 -5.08 -10.00
C ILE A 311 11.07 -4.63 -10.11
N SER A 312 10.58 -4.40 -11.32
CA SER A 312 9.24 -3.89 -11.57
C SER A 312 8.15 -4.85 -11.07
N PHE A 313 8.30 -6.15 -11.31
CA PHE A 313 7.42 -7.19 -10.79
C PHE A 313 7.53 -7.32 -9.27
N VAL A 314 8.72 -7.22 -8.67
CA VAL A 314 8.87 -7.21 -7.21
C VAL A 314 8.04 -6.08 -6.58
N PHE A 315 8.02 -4.87 -7.17
CA PHE A 315 7.15 -3.79 -6.70
C PHE A 315 5.65 -4.16 -6.80
N LEU A 316 5.20 -4.67 -7.94
CA LEU A 316 3.80 -5.04 -8.15
C LEU A 316 3.33 -6.16 -7.21
N PHE A 317 4.11 -7.22 -7.04
CA PHE A 317 3.74 -8.30 -6.13
C PHE A 317 3.81 -7.89 -4.65
N ASN A 318 4.74 -7.01 -4.28
CA ASN A 318 4.74 -6.41 -2.95
C ASN A 318 3.50 -5.55 -2.71
N PHE A 319 2.94 -4.90 -3.75
CA PHE A 319 1.67 -4.19 -3.65
C PHE A 319 0.49 -5.14 -3.47
N ILE A 320 0.43 -6.23 -4.23
CA ILE A 320 -0.57 -7.29 -4.02
C ILE A 320 -0.52 -7.80 -2.57
N ARG A 321 0.68 -8.02 -2.01
CA ARG A 321 0.83 -8.41 -0.60
C ARG A 321 0.26 -7.34 0.33
N ASP A 322 0.52 -6.07 0.06
CA ASP A 322 0.01 -4.97 0.86
C ASP A 322 -1.52 -4.92 0.88
N LEU A 323 -2.16 -5.05 -0.29
CA LEU A 323 -3.62 -5.13 -0.38
C LEU A 323 -4.18 -6.35 0.36
N LYS A 324 -3.49 -7.50 0.30
CA LYS A 324 -3.87 -8.68 1.10
C LYS A 324 -3.73 -8.44 2.60
N LEU A 325 -2.68 -7.74 3.04
CA LEU A 325 -2.51 -7.34 4.44
C LEU A 325 -3.67 -6.44 4.88
N LYS A 326 -3.99 -5.40 4.11
CA LYS A 326 -5.12 -4.51 4.40
C LYS A 326 -6.44 -5.27 4.45
N LEU A 327 -6.72 -6.12 3.46
CA LEU A 327 -7.92 -6.97 3.45
C LEU A 327 -7.97 -7.88 4.68
N PHE A 328 -6.86 -8.50 5.07
CA PHE A 328 -6.77 -9.31 6.28
C PHE A 328 -7.04 -8.48 7.54
N CYS A 329 -6.46 -7.29 7.66
CA CYS A 329 -6.69 -6.39 8.79
C CYS A 329 -8.15 -5.95 8.90
N GLN A 330 -8.79 -5.57 7.78
CA GLN A 330 -10.21 -5.24 7.75
C GLN A 330 -11.09 -6.45 8.09
N LEU A 331 -10.71 -7.65 7.62
CA LEU A 331 -11.39 -8.88 7.99
C LEU A 331 -11.31 -9.17 9.49
N GLN A 332 -10.14 -8.99 10.12
CA GLN A 332 -10.01 -9.16 11.56
C GLN A 332 -10.83 -8.11 12.33
N CYS A 333 -10.90 -6.87 11.85
CA CYS A 333 -11.82 -5.86 12.43
C CYS A 333 -13.29 -6.30 12.32
N GLN A 334 -13.68 -6.98 11.24
CA GLN A 334 -15.04 -7.49 11.05
C GLN A 334 -15.33 -8.61 12.05
N LEU A 335 -14.42 -9.57 12.15
CA LEU A 335 -14.53 -10.69 13.09
C LEU A 335 -14.51 -10.23 14.56
N MET A 336 -13.85 -9.11 14.86
CA MET A 336 -13.86 -8.46 16.17
C MET A 336 -15.24 -7.86 16.52
N LEU A 337 -16.10 -7.52 15.55
CA LEU A 337 -17.49 -7.12 15.82
C LEU A 337 -18.44 -8.31 15.90
N GLN A 338 -18.19 -9.38 15.15
CA GLN A 338 -19.09 -10.53 15.09
C GLN A 338 -18.97 -11.40 16.36
N VAL A 339 -20.12 -11.76 16.96
CA VAL A 339 -20.15 -12.70 18.10
C VAL A 339 -20.15 -14.15 17.63
N LYS A 340 -20.89 -14.46 16.57
CA LYS A 340 -20.90 -15.78 15.92
C LYS A 340 -20.01 -15.75 14.68
N LYS A 341 -19.23 -16.81 14.48
CA LYS A 341 -18.49 -17.00 13.23
C LYS A 341 -19.45 -17.46 12.15
N GLU A 342 -19.68 -16.64 11.13
CA GLU A 342 -20.47 -17.04 9.96
C GLU A 342 -19.70 -18.02 9.08
N HIS A 343 -18.39 -17.80 8.92
CA HIS A 343 -17.52 -18.61 8.06
C HIS A 343 -16.53 -19.45 8.87
N LYS A 344 -16.62 -20.77 8.72
CA LYS A 344 -15.69 -21.72 9.37
C LYS A 344 -14.25 -21.59 8.86
N ALA A 345 -14.06 -21.06 7.65
CA ALA A 345 -12.75 -20.96 7.00
C ALA A 345 -11.84 -19.87 7.59
N GLU A 346 -12.42 -18.83 8.21
CA GLU A 346 -11.65 -17.67 8.65
C GLU A 346 -11.22 -17.82 10.11
N LYS A 347 -9.89 -17.76 10.34
CA LYS A 347 -9.32 -17.79 11.68
C LYS A 347 -9.44 -16.41 12.32
N LYS A 348 -10.36 -16.29 13.27
CA LYS A 348 -10.47 -15.14 14.18
C LYS A 348 -9.25 -15.07 15.11
N CYS A 349 -8.48 -14.00 15.05
CA CYS A 349 -7.26 -13.80 15.83
C CYS A 349 -7.52 -13.25 17.23
N LEU A 350 -8.49 -12.34 17.37
CA LEU A 350 -8.83 -11.68 18.62
C LEU A 350 -10.30 -11.96 19.00
N PRO A 351 -10.67 -11.94 20.29
CA PRO A 351 -12.07 -12.04 20.71
C PRO A 351 -12.95 -10.91 20.15
N THR A 352 -14.26 -11.03 20.34
CA THR A 352 -15.19 -9.94 20.03
C THR A 352 -14.90 -8.75 20.96
N ILE A 353 -14.94 -7.53 20.46
CA ILE A 353 -14.82 -6.32 21.28
C ILE A 353 -15.98 -6.22 22.26
N ASP A 354 -15.75 -5.50 23.34
CA ASP A 354 -16.78 -5.21 24.33
C ASP A 354 -17.75 -4.14 23.82
N ILE A 355 -18.75 -4.54 23.03
CA ILE A 355 -19.76 -3.62 22.49
C ILE A 355 -20.62 -2.95 23.56
N THR A 356 -20.61 -3.44 24.82
CA THR A 356 -21.31 -2.82 25.95
C THR A 356 -20.53 -1.67 26.58
N ASN A 357 -19.34 -1.36 26.06
CA ASN A 357 -18.54 -0.22 26.46
C ASN A 357 -18.38 0.72 25.25
N PRO A 358 -18.95 1.94 25.27
CA PRO A 358 -18.90 2.86 24.13
C PRO A 358 -17.47 3.25 23.77
N TYR A 359 -16.56 3.30 24.74
CA TYR A 359 -15.15 3.62 24.51
C TYR A 359 -14.42 2.49 23.77
N SER A 360 -14.77 1.24 24.02
CA SER A 360 -14.19 0.09 23.30
C SER A 360 -14.64 0.08 21.84
N LEU A 361 -15.92 0.41 21.59
CA LEU A 361 -16.45 0.56 20.24
C LEU A 361 -15.78 1.71 19.48
N LYS A 362 -15.60 2.86 20.14
CA LYS A 362 -14.85 4.00 19.56
C LYS A 362 -13.39 3.64 19.28
N SER A 363 -12.74 2.92 20.19
CA SER A 363 -11.37 2.42 20.01
C SER A 363 -11.26 1.45 18.84
N TRP A 364 -12.29 0.64 18.59
CA TRP A 364 -12.38 -0.22 17.41
C TRP A 364 -12.51 0.60 16.11
N SER A 365 -13.32 1.66 16.09
CA SER A 365 -13.41 2.58 14.95
C SER A 365 -12.03 3.19 14.63
N ILE A 366 -11.32 3.65 15.67
CA ILE A 366 -9.95 4.17 15.58
C ILE A 366 -9.00 3.11 15.02
N LEU A 367 -9.03 1.89 15.55
CA LEU A 367 -8.20 0.77 15.09
C LEU A 367 -8.40 0.50 13.59
N ARG A 368 -9.66 0.41 13.14
CA ARG A 368 -10.03 0.18 11.74
C ARG A 368 -9.44 1.26 10.84
N ARG A 369 -9.58 2.53 11.22
CA ARG A 369 -9.08 3.69 10.47
C ARG A 369 -7.55 3.66 10.37
N ILE A 370 -6.85 3.40 11.48
CA ILE A 370 -5.39 3.27 11.48
C ILE A 370 -4.92 2.12 10.57
N LEU A 371 -5.58 0.96 10.62
CA LEU A 371 -5.25 -0.19 9.79
C LEU A 371 -5.51 0.04 8.29
N LEU A 372 -6.52 0.85 7.95
CA LEU A 372 -6.79 1.24 6.56
C LEU A 372 -5.72 2.22 6.05
N ASP A 373 -5.36 3.20 6.88
CA ASP A 373 -4.36 4.23 6.58
C ASP A 373 -2.90 3.73 6.71
N TYR A 374 -2.70 2.54 7.27
CA TYR A 374 -1.40 1.89 7.37
C TYR A 374 -0.70 1.83 6.00
N GLY A 375 0.51 2.38 5.92
CA GLY A 375 1.28 2.43 4.67
C GLY A 375 0.78 3.44 3.65
N LYS A 376 0.13 4.54 4.05
CA LYS A 376 -0.39 5.58 3.15
C LYS A 376 0.65 6.10 2.14
N SER A 377 1.88 6.35 2.59
CA SER A 377 3.00 6.78 1.74
C SER A 377 3.37 5.74 0.68
N TYR A 378 3.41 4.47 1.07
CA TYR A 378 3.65 3.37 0.15
C TYR A 378 2.51 3.23 -0.87
N PHE A 379 1.26 3.35 -0.41
CA PHE A 379 0.08 3.30 -1.28
C PHE A 379 0.10 4.42 -2.35
N LEU A 380 0.45 5.66 -1.98
CA LEU A 380 0.53 6.77 -2.93
C LEU A 380 1.61 6.57 -3.99
N ARG A 381 2.80 6.07 -3.60
CA ARG A 381 3.87 5.71 -4.55
C ARG A 381 3.40 4.66 -5.56
N LEU A 382 2.67 3.66 -5.07
CA LEU A 382 2.14 2.58 -5.90
C LEU A 382 1.02 3.03 -6.83
N GLN A 383 0.15 3.94 -6.39
CA GLN A 383 -0.87 4.53 -7.24
C GLN A 383 -0.25 5.32 -8.40
N SER A 384 0.80 6.10 -8.12
CA SER A 384 1.60 6.76 -9.16
C SER A 384 2.21 5.72 -10.12
N TYR A 385 2.85 4.68 -9.58
CA TYR A 385 3.43 3.60 -10.40
C TYR A 385 2.40 2.88 -11.29
N LEU A 386 1.21 2.62 -10.76
CA LEU A 386 0.13 2.00 -11.52
C LEU A 386 -0.35 2.89 -12.67
N SER A 387 -0.24 4.21 -12.52
CA SER A 387 -0.67 5.18 -13.56
C SER A 387 0.23 5.07 -14.78
N PHE A 388 1.52 4.90 -14.55
CA PHE A 388 2.47 4.62 -15.62
C PHE A 388 2.23 3.25 -16.28
N TYR A 389 1.89 2.22 -15.50
CA TYR A 389 1.53 0.91 -16.07
C TYR A 389 0.23 0.93 -16.87
N LEU A 390 -0.75 1.76 -16.49
CA LEU A 390 -1.95 1.93 -17.29
C LEU A 390 -1.61 2.48 -18.68
N PHE A 391 -0.77 3.51 -18.74
CA PHE A 391 -0.25 4.05 -20.00
C PHE A 391 0.51 2.98 -20.80
N TYR A 392 1.33 2.18 -20.12
CA TYR A 392 2.04 1.07 -20.74
C TYR A 392 1.12 0.01 -21.36
N ILE A 393 0.07 -0.38 -20.64
CA ILE A 393 -0.93 -1.34 -21.13
C ILE A 393 -1.63 -0.77 -22.36
N LEU A 394 -2.03 0.51 -22.32
CA LEU A 394 -2.64 1.20 -23.46
C LEU A 394 -1.70 1.23 -24.67
N PHE A 395 -0.42 1.54 -24.46
CA PHE A 395 0.60 1.51 -25.51
C PHE A 395 0.72 0.13 -26.16
N ASN A 396 0.81 -0.94 -25.38
CA ASN A 396 0.86 -2.31 -25.91
C ASN A 396 -0.43 -2.72 -26.62
N LEU A 397 -1.60 -2.30 -26.13
CA LEU A 397 -2.88 -2.54 -26.81
C LEU A 397 -2.94 -1.87 -28.18
N ILE A 398 -2.46 -0.62 -28.29
CA ILE A 398 -2.37 0.09 -29.57
C ILE A 398 -1.45 -0.67 -30.54
N LEU A 399 -0.28 -1.14 -30.08
CA LEU A 399 0.63 -1.91 -30.94
C LEU A 399 0.00 -3.22 -31.43
N VAL A 400 -0.69 -3.96 -30.55
CA VAL A 400 -1.41 -5.18 -30.94
C VAL A 400 -2.54 -4.86 -31.93
N PHE A 401 -3.29 -3.78 -31.69
CA PHE A 401 -4.35 -3.35 -32.60
C PHE A 401 -3.81 -2.98 -34.00
N LEU A 402 -2.74 -2.19 -34.07
CA LEU A 402 -2.08 -1.82 -35.33
C LEU A 402 -1.58 -3.04 -36.10
N TRP A 403 -1.08 -4.05 -35.37
CA TRP A 403 -0.66 -5.33 -35.94
C TRP A 403 -1.85 -6.15 -36.46
N VAL A 404 -2.89 -6.36 -35.64
CA VAL A 404 -4.09 -7.15 -36.00
C VAL A 404 -4.79 -6.57 -37.23
N THR A 405 -4.89 -5.25 -37.30
CA THR A 405 -5.53 -4.54 -38.43
C THR A 405 -4.66 -4.47 -39.68
N ASN A 406 -3.41 -4.91 -39.63
CA ASN A 406 -2.40 -4.75 -40.69
C ASN A 406 -2.24 -3.29 -41.17
N LEU A 407 -2.59 -2.29 -40.33
CA LEU A 407 -2.39 -0.87 -40.67
C LEU A 407 -0.91 -0.52 -40.77
N TYR A 408 -0.07 -1.22 -40.01
CA TYR A 408 1.38 -1.08 -40.05
C TYR A 408 2.05 -2.45 -40.15
N GLN A 409 3.04 -2.57 -41.02
CA GLN A 409 3.83 -3.80 -41.19
C GLN A 409 4.80 -3.97 -40.01
N LEU A 410 4.29 -4.45 -38.88
CA LEU A 410 5.08 -4.76 -37.70
C LEU A 410 5.72 -6.16 -37.83
N ASN A 411 6.95 -6.29 -37.34
CA ASN A 411 7.65 -7.57 -37.29
C ASN A 411 6.88 -8.58 -36.42
N LEU A 412 6.91 -9.86 -36.83
CA LEU A 412 6.18 -10.94 -36.16
C LEU A 412 6.54 -11.12 -34.68
N ILE A 413 7.72 -10.67 -34.23
CA ILE A 413 8.12 -10.71 -32.81
C ILE A 413 7.28 -9.78 -31.91
N TYR A 414 6.77 -8.68 -32.45
CA TYR A 414 6.08 -7.64 -31.68
C TYR A 414 4.81 -8.15 -30.98
N PRO A 415 3.88 -8.86 -31.65
CA PRO A 415 2.70 -9.40 -30.99
C PRO A 415 3.05 -10.39 -29.87
N PHE A 416 4.10 -11.20 -30.00
CA PHE A 416 4.49 -12.13 -28.92
C PHE A 416 4.92 -11.39 -27.66
N ILE A 417 5.74 -10.35 -27.80
CA ILE A 417 6.18 -9.53 -26.67
C ILE A 417 4.97 -8.79 -26.07
N CYS A 418 4.19 -8.10 -26.90
CA CYS A 418 3.05 -7.32 -26.41
C CYS A 418 1.99 -8.22 -25.75
N PHE A 419 1.74 -9.42 -26.28
CA PHE A 419 0.80 -10.37 -25.69
C PHE A 419 1.26 -10.87 -24.32
N TYR A 420 2.55 -11.19 -24.17
CA TYR A 420 3.12 -11.52 -22.86
C TYR A 420 2.93 -10.36 -21.87
N GLU A 421 3.29 -9.15 -22.29
CA GLU A 421 3.19 -7.94 -21.46
C GLU A 421 1.77 -7.68 -21.00
N LEU A 422 0.82 -7.69 -21.93
CA LEU A 422 -0.59 -7.53 -21.65
C LEU A 422 -1.06 -8.62 -20.70
N THR A 423 -0.81 -9.90 -20.98
CA THR A 423 -1.28 -11.01 -20.15
C THR A 423 -0.80 -10.88 -18.71
N VAL A 424 0.51 -10.64 -18.49
CA VAL A 424 1.09 -10.58 -17.15
C VAL A 424 0.68 -9.31 -16.40
N THR A 425 0.89 -8.13 -17.00
CA THR A 425 0.62 -6.85 -16.32
C THR A 425 -0.87 -6.65 -16.05
N PHE A 426 -1.72 -7.08 -16.96
CA PHE A 426 -3.16 -6.97 -16.84
C PHE A 426 -3.74 -7.95 -15.82
N SER A 427 -3.25 -9.19 -15.76
CA SER A 427 -3.66 -10.15 -14.72
C SER A 427 -3.33 -9.63 -13.33
N ILE A 428 -2.15 -9.03 -13.18
CA ILE A 428 -1.73 -8.37 -11.93
C ILE A 428 -2.66 -7.19 -11.60
N LEU A 429 -2.94 -6.31 -12.58
CA LEU A 429 -3.83 -5.16 -12.40
C LEU A 429 -5.24 -5.59 -11.99
N LEU A 430 -5.85 -6.55 -12.70
CA LEU A 430 -7.18 -7.07 -12.38
C LEU A 430 -7.22 -7.66 -10.97
N TYR A 431 -6.18 -8.40 -10.57
CA TYR A 431 -6.12 -8.95 -9.23
C TYR A 431 -6.04 -7.86 -8.15
N MET A 432 -5.31 -6.77 -8.40
CA MET A 432 -5.26 -5.63 -7.48
C MET A 432 -6.62 -4.90 -7.40
N LEU A 433 -7.30 -4.70 -8.53
CA LEU A 433 -8.65 -4.12 -8.57
C LEU A 433 -9.65 -5.00 -7.80
N PHE A 434 -9.58 -6.32 -7.95
CA PHE A 434 -10.40 -7.27 -7.21
C PHE A 434 -10.16 -7.17 -5.70
N LEU A 435 -8.90 -7.17 -5.25
CA LEU A 435 -8.58 -6.99 -3.83
C LEU A 435 -9.09 -5.64 -3.29
N GLY A 436 -9.02 -4.59 -4.11
CA GLY A 436 -9.56 -3.29 -3.75
C GLY A 436 -11.08 -3.27 -3.60
N ALA A 437 -11.79 -3.92 -4.52
CA ALA A 437 -13.24 -4.12 -4.42
C ALA A 437 -13.62 -4.85 -3.11
N LEU A 438 -12.90 -5.92 -2.76
CA LEU A 438 -13.15 -6.66 -1.53
C LEU A 438 -12.90 -5.83 -0.27
N ILE A 439 -11.88 -4.96 -0.26
CA ILE A 439 -11.63 -4.03 0.86
C ILE A 439 -12.80 -3.06 1.00
N ASN A 440 -13.27 -2.49 -0.11
CA ASN A 440 -14.38 -1.54 -0.10
C ASN A 440 -15.72 -2.18 0.30
N GLU A 441 -15.97 -3.45 -0.06
CA GLU A 441 -17.15 -4.21 0.37
C GLU A 441 -17.20 -4.39 1.91
N LYS A 442 -16.06 -4.34 2.61
CA LYS A 442 -16.04 -4.45 4.07
C LYS A 442 -16.77 -3.30 4.77
N PHE A 443 -16.82 -2.10 4.18
CA PHE A 443 -17.57 -0.99 4.75
C PHE A 443 -19.06 -1.32 4.90
N GLU A 444 -19.69 -1.90 3.87
CA GLU A 444 -21.10 -2.30 3.93
C GLU A 444 -21.33 -3.39 4.98
N LYS A 445 -20.40 -4.37 5.06
CA LYS A 445 -20.47 -5.43 6.08
C LYS A 445 -20.34 -4.89 7.50
N PHE A 446 -19.49 -3.90 7.73
CA PHE A 446 -19.40 -3.23 9.04
C PHE A 446 -20.70 -2.53 9.41
N ASP A 447 -21.33 -1.82 8.45
CA ASP A 447 -22.58 -1.10 8.68
C ASP A 447 -23.73 -2.04 9.07
N ILE A 448 -23.83 -3.18 8.37
CA ILE A 448 -24.82 -4.22 8.66
C ILE A 448 -24.61 -4.79 10.07
N ILE A 449 -23.38 -5.18 10.43
CA ILE A 449 -23.09 -5.75 11.75
C ILE A 449 -23.36 -4.75 12.87
N LEU A 450 -23.02 -3.47 12.67
CA LEU A 450 -23.35 -2.42 13.64
C LEU A 450 -24.86 -2.20 13.74
N GLY A 451 -25.59 -2.29 12.62
CA GLY A 451 -27.06 -2.30 12.59
C GLY A 451 -27.66 -3.44 13.40
N ASP A 452 -27.11 -4.66 13.28
CA ASP A 452 -27.56 -5.82 14.07
C ASP A 452 -27.36 -5.59 15.58
N HIS A 453 -26.21 -5.04 15.98
CA HIS A 453 -25.97 -4.67 17.38
C HIS A 453 -26.93 -3.58 17.86
N GLN A 454 -27.23 -2.58 17.02
CA GLN A 454 -28.21 -1.54 17.32
C GLN A 454 -29.60 -2.13 17.57
N ILE A 455 -30.03 -3.11 16.76
CA ILE A 455 -31.30 -3.81 16.95
C ILE A 455 -31.30 -4.56 18.29
N ILE A 456 -30.23 -5.28 18.61
CA ILE A 456 -30.11 -5.99 19.89
C ILE A 456 -30.29 -5.05 21.08
N PHE A 457 -29.63 -3.89 21.09
CA PHE A 457 -29.76 -2.95 22.20
C PHE A 457 -31.12 -2.23 22.23
N LYS A 458 -31.73 -1.96 21.07
CA LYS A 458 -33.11 -1.44 20.99
C LYS A 458 -34.12 -2.44 21.54
N ASP A 459 -33.92 -3.74 21.28
CA ASP A 459 -34.77 -4.79 21.82
C ASP A 459 -34.61 -4.92 23.34
N ILE A 460 -33.37 -4.82 23.85
CA ILE A 460 -33.12 -4.81 25.30
C ILE A 460 -33.79 -3.60 25.95
N LEU A 461 -33.69 -2.42 25.32
CA LEU A 461 -34.33 -1.19 25.80
C LEU A 461 -35.86 -1.27 25.76
N ARG A 462 -36.43 -1.90 24.73
CA ARG A 462 -37.89 -2.08 24.59
C ARG A 462 -38.45 -3.08 25.61
N MET A 463 -37.70 -4.14 25.90
CA MET A 463 -38.07 -5.20 26.84
C MET A 463 -37.35 -5.02 28.18
N GLU A 464 -37.12 -3.76 28.58
CA GLU A 464 -36.33 -3.41 29.76
C GLU A 464 -36.79 -4.17 31.00
N GLU A 465 -38.10 -4.18 31.27
CA GLU A 465 -38.71 -4.85 32.42
C GLU A 465 -38.36 -6.35 32.50
N ILE A 466 -38.30 -7.03 31.34
CA ILE A 466 -38.00 -8.46 31.27
C ILE A 466 -36.51 -8.72 31.56
N TYR A 467 -35.63 -7.83 31.08
CA TYR A 467 -34.19 -8.00 31.17
C TYR A 467 -33.58 -7.40 32.45
N SER A 468 -34.25 -6.42 33.06
CA SER A 468 -33.91 -5.87 34.37
C SER A 468 -34.13 -6.88 35.49
N ASP A 469 -35.09 -7.79 35.33
CA ASP A 469 -35.37 -8.83 36.32
C ASP A 469 -34.26 -9.90 36.38
N ASN A 470 -33.63 -10.03 37.54
CA ASN A 470 -32.56 -11.02 37.76
C ASN A 470 -33.06 -12.47 37.61
N GLU A 471 -34.33 -12.73 37.93
CA GLU A 471 -34.95 -14.06 37.79
C GLU A 471 -35.05 -14.53 36.33
N ASN A 472 -35.17 -13.59 35.39
CA ASN A 472 -35.35 -13.91 33.97
C ASN A 472 -34.03 -14.11 33.21
N GLN A 473 -32.87 -13.74 33.79
CA GLN A 473 -31.57 -13.90 33.15
C GLN A 473 -31.21 -15.36 32.81
N GLY A 474 -31.69 -16.31 33.62
CA GLY A 474 -31.48 -17.74 33.38
C GLY A 474 -32.19 -18.23 32.12
N LYS A 475 -33.29 -17.58 31.74
CA LYS A 475 -34.18 -17.99 30.64
C LYS A 475 -33.72 -17.50 29.26
N ILE A 476 -32.78 -16.56 29.20
CA ILE A 476 -32.28 -15.99 27.94
C ILE A 476 -31.41 -17.04 27.24
N SER A 477 -31.93 -17.60 26.14
CA SER A 477 -31.25 -18.62 25.34
C SER A 477 -30.12 -18.04 24.47
N ASN A 478 -30.26 -16.79 24.02
CA ASN A 478 -29.26 -16.15 23.18
C ASN A 478 -28.04 -15.71 24.02
N PHE A 479 -26.91 -16.36 23.78
CA PHE A 479 -25.64 -16.09 24.45
C PHE A 479 -25.25 -14.62 24.40
N VAL A 480 -25.44 -13.94 23.26
CA VAL A 480 -25.06 -12.53 23.08
C VAL A 480 -25.87 -11.65 24.02
N PHE A 481 -27.20 -11.78 23.99
CA PHE A 481 -28.10 -11.03 24.87
C PHE A 481 -27.77 -11.27 26.34
N LYS A 482 -27.71 -12.55 26.74
CA LYS A 482 -27.45 -12.93 28.14
C LYS A 482 -26.18 -12.28 28.66
N LYS A 483 -25.12 -12.34 27.85
CA LYS A 483 -23.83 -11.79 28.22
C LYS A 483 -23.78 -10.26 28.16
N SER A 484 -24.41 -9.62 27.16
CA SER A 484 -24.47 -8.16 27.08
C SER A 484 -25.20 -7.57 28.28
N ILE A 485 -26.35 -8.16 28.64
CA ILE A 485 -27.13 -7.75 29.83
C ILE A 485 -26.30 -7.92 31.09
N PHE A 486 -25.63 -9.06 31.25
CA PHE A 486 -24.76 -9.32 32.41
C PHE A 486 -23.68 -8.23 32.56
N LYS A 487 -22.98 -7.88 31.46
CA LYS A 487 -21.98 -6.82 31.49
C LYS A 487 -22.56 -5.44 31.77
N ILE A 488 -23.70 -5.09 31.15
CA ILE A 488 -24.35 -3.81 31.41
C ILE A 488 -24.73 -3.68 32.88
N LYS A 489 -25.31 -4.72 33.49
CA LYS A 489 -25.61 -4.70 34.93
C LYS A 489 -24.37 -4.55 35.80
N GLN A 490 -23.24 -5.16 35.41
CA GLN A 490 -21.96 -4.95 36.09
C GLN A 490 -21.45 -3.50 36.04
N TYR A 491 -21.77 -2.74 34.98
CA TYR A 491 -21.41 -1.32 34.89
C TYR A 491 -22.35 -0.42 35.71
N VAL A 492 -23.61 -0.83 35.85
CA VAL A 492 -24.71 0.00 36.34
C VAL A 492 -25.05 -0.27 37.82
N ASN A 493 -24.51 -1.34 38.42
CA ASN A 493 -24.78 -1.76 39.80
C ASN A 493 -26.29 -1.89 40.09
N ASP A 494 -27.03 -2.52 39.18
CA ASP A 494 -28.48 -2.81 39.27
C ASP A 494 -29.42 -1.58 39.39
N ASN A 495 -28.95 -0.36 39.12
CA ASN A 495 -29.82 0.82 39.07
C ASN A 495 -30.53 0.97 37.71
N ASN A 496 -31.85 0.80 37.68
CA ASN A 496 -32.65 0.84 36.44
C ASN A 496 -32.53 2.17 35.66
N ILE A 497 -32.45 3.32 36.34
CA ILE A 497 -32.32 4.62 35.66
C ILE A 497 -31.00 4.69 34.88
N LEU A 498 -29.91 4.31 35.56
CA LEU A 498 -28.58 4.25 34.96
C LEU A 498 -28.49 3.16 33.87
N PHE A 499 -29.31 2.10 33.95
CA PHE A 499 -29.37 1.05 32.93
C PHE A 499 -29.87 1.61 31.60
N LYS A 500 -30.96 2.38 31.65
CA LYS A 500 -31.56 3.03 30.48
C LYS A 500 -30.64 4.11 29.90
N GLU A 501 -30.04 4.94 30.74
CA GLU A 501 -29.06 5.95 30.31
C GLU A 501 -27.84 5.32 29.64
N HIS A 502 -27.31 4.23 30.20
CA HIS A 502 -26.20 3.48 29.60
C HIS A 502 -26.57 2.87 28.25
N LEU A 503 -27.76 2.26 28.13
CA LEU A 503 -28.24 1.72 26.85
C LEU A 503 -28.39 2.81 25.78
N ASN A 504 -28.92 3.98 26.13
CA ASN A 504 -29.01 5.11 25.19
C ASN A 504 -27.61 5.58 24.77
N SER A 505 -26.66 5.71 25.72
CA SER A 505 -25.26 6.02 25.42
C SER A 505 -24.61 4.99 24.48
N LEU A 506 -24.93 3.71 24.61
CA LEU A 506 -24.48 2.66 23.67
C LEU A 506 -25.09 2.81 22.29
N LEU A 507 -26.39 3.11 22.20
CA LEU A 507 -27.07 3.37 20.92
C LEU A 507 -26.48 4.57 20.20
N ASP A 508 -26.24 5.68 20.92
CA ASP A 508 -25.60 6.89 20.40
C ASP A 508 -24.16 6.59 19.95
N GLY A 509 -23.42 5.80 20.72
CA GLY A 509 -22.06 5.34 20.36
C GLY A 509 -22.03 4.50 19.09
N ILE A 510 -23.01 3.61 18.90
CA ILE A 510 -23.14 2.82 17.67
C ILE A 510 -23.51 3.71 16.48
N GLU A 511 -24.46 4.63 16.65
CA GLU A 511 -24.88 5.55 15.61
C GLU A 511 -23.72 6.46 15.17
N SER A 512 -22.99 7.03 16.13
CA SER A 512 -21.77 7.80 15.88
C SER A 512 -20.73 6.98 15.11
N CYS A 513 -20.49 5.73 15.50
CA CYS A 513 -19.57 4.85 14.75
C CYS A 513 -20.05 4.52 13.33
N LYS A 514 -21.37 4.39 13.11
CA LYS A 514 -21.94 4.21 11.75
C LYS A 514 -21.75 5.47 10.91
N LEU A 515 -21.97 6.66 11.47
CA LEU A 515 -21.72 7.93 10.79
C LEU A 515 -20.26 8.09 10.41
N GLU A 516 -19.33 7.78 11.32
CA GLU A 516 -17.88 7.77 11.04
C GLU A 516 -17.52 6.77 9.93
N LEU A 517 -18.12 5.58 9.95
CA LEU A 517 -17.92 4.55 8.93
C LEU A 517 -18.41 5.03 7.55
N GLN A 518 -19.57 5.67 7.49
CA GLN A 518 -20.11 6.24 6.25
C GLN A 518 -19.21 7.37 5.74
N GLN A 519 -18.76 8.25 6.63
CA GLN A 519 -17.82 9.31 6.30
C GLN A 519 -16.50 8.75 5.75
N ASP A 520 -15.95 7.69 6.35
CA ASP A 520 -14.74 7.02 5.87
C ASP A 520 -14.96 6.31 4.52
N SER A 521 -16.12 5.70 4.30
CA SER A 521 -16.48 5.05 3.03
C SER A 521 -16.57 6.05 1.86
N ILE A 522 -16.92 7.30 2.16
CA ILE A 522 -17.01 8.42 1.20
C ILE A 522 -15.64 9.08 1.02
N ASN A 523 -14.98 9.46 2.10
CA ASN A 523 -13.78 10.31 2.07
C ASN A 523 -12.47 9.52 1.95
N GLN A 524 -12.45 8.28 2.44
CA GLN A 524 -11.27 7.42 2.46
C GLN A 524 -11.50 6.02 1.85
N PRO A 525 -12.26 5.87 0.74
CA PRO A 525 -12.34 4.59 0.08
C PRO A 525 -10.97 4.19 -0.48
N LEU A 526 -10.76 2.89 -0.68
CA LEU A 526 -9.61 2.46 -1.46
C LEU A 526 -9.88 2.81 -2.93
N THR A 527 -9.19 3.82 -3.42
CA THR A 527 -9.31 4.30 -4.80
C THR A 527 -8.13 3.84 -5.66
N PHE A 528 -8.40 3.47 -6.89
CA PHE A 528 -7.38 3.36 -7.94
C PHE A 528 -7.63 4.49 -8.95
N PHE A 529 -6.62 5.30 -9.23
CA PHE A 529 -6.74 6.48 -10.10
C PHE A 529 -7.82 7.48 -9.66
N GLY A 530 -8.07 7.57 -8.35
CA GLY A 530 -9.15 8.41 -7.80
C GLY A 530 -10.56 7.80 -7.91
N ILE A 531 -10.69 6.62 -8.53
CA ILE A 531 -11.98 5.92 -8.68
C ILE A 531 -12.13 4.90 -7.56
N LYS A 532 -13.24 4.95 -6.83
CA LYS A 532 -13.64 3.91 -5.86
C LYS A 532 -13.96 2.63 -6.61
N ILE A 533 -13.16 1.59 -6.41
CA ILE A 533 -13.37 0.29 -7.07
C ILE A 533 -14.37 -0.51 -6.26
N THR A 534 -15.57 -0.72 -6.81
CA THR A 534 -16.61 -1.59 -6.24
C THR A 534 -16.63 -2.94 -6.96
N LEU A 535 -17.23 -3.96 -6.34
CA LEU A 535 -17.34 -5.28 -6.96
C LEU A 535 -18.15 -5.26 -8.27
N PRO A 536 -19.29 -4.53 -8.38
CA PRO A 536 -19.99 -4.37 -9.65
C PRO A 536 -19.13 -3.68 -10.71
N LEU A 537 -18.41 -2.60 -10.36
CA LEU A 537 -17.51 -1.94 -11.30
C LEU A 537 -16.42 -2.88 -11.81
N PHE A 538 -15.82 -3.68 -10.93
CA PHE A 538 -14.84 -4.70 -11.30
C PHE A 538 -15.43 -5.74 -12.26
N GLN A 539 -16.64 -6.24 -12.00
CA GLN A 539 -17.34 -7.17 -12.90
C GLN A 539 -17.60 -6.55 -14.27
N SER A 540 -18.04 -5.29 -14.32
CA SER A 540 -18.23 -4.55 -15.58
C SER A 540 -16.92 -4.38 -16.36
N ILE A 541 -15.82 -4.09 -15.67
CA ILE A 541 -14.48 -4.01 -16.28
C ILE A 541 -14.11 -5.36 -16.90
N VAL A 542 -14.18 -6.46 -16.14
CA VAL A 542 -13.85 -7.81 -16.65
C VAL A 542 -14.72 -8.20 -17.85
N ALA A 543 -16.02 -7.93 -17.78
CA ALA A 543 -16.94 -8.20 -18.88
C ALA A 543 -16.58 -7.40 -20.14
N GLY A 544 -16.39 -6.08 -20.01
CA GLY A 544 -16.02 -5.21 -21.13
C GLY A 544 -14.70 -5.60 -21.80
N LEU A 545 -13.71 -6.00 -21.00
CA LEU A 545 -12.42 -6.47 -21.49
C LEU A 545 -12.52 -7.82 -22.22
N THR A 546 -13.34 -8.73 -21.71
CA THR A 546 -13.60 -10.02 -22.36
C THR A 546 -14.30 -9.81 -23.70
N THR A 547 -15.30 -8.93 -23.75
CA THR A 547 -15.99 -8.57 -25.00
C THR A 547 -15.03 -7.92 -26.01
N ALA A 548 -14.18 -6.99 -25.58
CA ALA A 548 -13.18 -6.37 -26.46
C ALA A 548 -12.19 -7.40 -27.02
N PHE A 549 -11.74 -8.35 -26.21
CA PHE A 549 -10.87 -9.44 -26.65
C PHE A 549 -11.55 -10.33 -27.70
N VAL A 550 -12.81 -10.73 -27.48
CA VAL A 550 -13.58 -11.53 -28.44
C VAL A 550 -13.78 -10.78 -29.76
N ALA A 551 -14.09 -9.49 -29.70
CA ALA A 551 -14.24 -8.66 -30.90
C ALA A 551 -12.93 -8.58 -31.70
N LEU A 552 -11.79 -8.37 -31.03
CA LEU A 552 -10.48 -8.36 -31.70
C LEU A 552 -10.15 -9.71 -32.34
N ALA A 553 -10.46 -10.81 -31.66
CA ALA A 553 -10.28 -12.16 -32.20
C ALA A 553 -11.16 -12.40 -33.44
N GLN A 554 -12.42 -11.95 -33.41
CA GLN A 554 -13.32 -12.06 -34.56
C GLN A 554 -12.83 -11.25 -35.76
N VAL A 555 -12.38 -10.00 -35.55
CA VAL A 555 -11.81 -9.15 -36.61
C VAL A 555 -10.57 -9.81 -37.21
N TYR A 556 -9.68 -10.36 -36.37
CA TYR A 556 -8.50 -11.07 -36.83
C TYR A 556 -8.85 -12.27 -37.73
N LEU A 557 -9.84 -13.08 -37.31
CA LEU A 557 -10.31 -14.23 -38.09
C LEU A 557 -10.91 -13.80 -39.44
N GLN A 558 -11.71 -12.74 -39.47
CA GLN A 558 -12.32 -12.24 -40.71
C GLN A 558 -11.27 -11.75 -41.71
N ILE A 559 -10.28 -10.98 -41.25
CA ILE A 559 -9.18 -10.49 -42.10
C ILE A 559 -8.39 -11.66 -42.68
N HIS A 560 -8.13 -12.70 -41.88
CA HIS A 560 -7.39 -13.87 -42.36
C HIS A 560 -8.22 -14.76 -43.30
N GLN A 561 -9.53 -14.87 -43.08
CA GLN A 561 -10.42 -15.59 -44.00
C GLN A 561 -10.47 -14.91 -45.36
N GLN A 562 -10.57 -13.57 -45.40
CA GLN A 562 -10.55 -12.80 -46.66
C GLN A 562 -9.23 -12.93 -47.43
N LYS A 563 -8.09 -13.05 -46.73
CA LYS A 563 -6.78 -13.28 -47.38
C LYS A 563 -6.64 -14.68 -47.96
N ASN A 564 -7.37 -15.66 -47.43
CA ASN A 564 -7.27 -17.07 -47.81
C ASN A 564 -8.38 -17.54 -48.77
N SER A 565 -9.44 -16.74 -48.99
CA SER A 565 -10.44 -17.05 -50.00
C SER A 565 -9.81 -16.89 -51.40
N PRO A 566 -9.75 -17.96 -52.22
CA PRO A 566 -9.29 -17.84 -53.59
C PRO A 566 -10.22 -16.89 -54.36
N LEU A 567 -9.64 -15.90 -55.03
CA LEU A 567 -10.33 -15.00 -55.95
C LEU A 567 -10.93 -15.76 -57.13
#